data_AF-A0A969S6C7-F1
#
_entry.id   AF-A0A969S6C7-F1
#
_cell.length_a   1.000
_cell.length_b   1.000
_cell.length_c   1.000
_cell.angle_alpha   90.00
_cell.angle_beta   90.00
_cell.angle_gamma   90.00
#
_symmetry.space_group_name_H-M   'P 1'
#
loop_
_entity.id
_entity.type
_entity.pdbx_description
1 polymer ?
#
loop_
_entity_poly.entity_id
_entity_poly.type
_entity_poly.pdbx_seq_one_letter_code
_entity_poly.pdbx_strand_id
1 'polypeptide(L)'
;MAIDDELSPLPSVTEGGRALQFFTDRYEFTRLFAIALNQDPPRQQILFFHGDGGNGKSLLLKFLRQRCCKRLSRSLWQQVQGRSDADLANYIEKLQPNECEGIPAALLDFGMQPIGNNQPQHPFYGLLMLRRNLAESAAELRYRLRFPLYDFACIWYLHKKESRRRKSKRCFR
;
A
#
# COMPACT_ATOMS: atom_id res chain seq x y z
N MET A 1 -30.79 -15.77 -37.44
CA MET A 1 -30.82 -15.79 -35.96
C MET A 1 -29.38 -15.95 -35.51
N ALA A 2 -28.72 -14.84 -35.20
CA ALA A 2 -27.33 -14.81 -34.74
C ALA A 2 -27.34 -14.64 -33.21
N ILE A 3 -26.57 -15.46 -32.51
CA ILE A 3 -26.51 -15.53 -31.04
C ILE A 3 -25.46 -14.54 -30.48
N ASP A 4 -24.79 -13.75 -31.33
CA ASP A 4 -23.55 -13.05 -30.97
C ASP A 4 -23.66 -11.52 -30.77
N ASP A 5 -24.84 -10.90 -30.86
CA ASP A 5 -24.97 -9.43 -30.81
C ASP A 5 -25.35 -8.82 -29.43
N GLU A 6 -25.47 -9.61 -28.36
CA GLU A 6 -25.93 -9.12 -27.04
C GLU A 6 -24.94 -9.25 -25.86
N LEU A 7 -23.66 -9.52 -26.11
CA LEU A 7 -22.65 -9.50 -25.04
C LEU A 7 -21.84 -8.20 -25.08
N SER A 8 -22.47 -7.13 -24.60
CA SER A 8 -21.69 -6.02 -24.03
C SER A 8 -20.65 -6.59 -23.07
N PRO A 9 -19.36 -6.22 -23.15
CA PRO A 9 -18.33 -6.84 -22.31
C PRO A 9 -18.64 -6.50 -20.86
N LEU A 10 -19.17 -7.50 -20.14
CA LEU A 10 -19.32 -7.44 -18.70
C LEU A 10 -17.93 -7.14 -18.13
N PRO A 11 -17.78 -6.13 -17.25
CA PRO A 11 -16.50 -5.83 -16.65
C PRO A 11 -15.98 -7.09 -15.96
N SER A 12 -14.75 -7.49 -16.32
CA SER A 12 -14.16 -8.74 -15.87
C SER A 12 -14.22 -8.84 -14.34
N VAL A 13 -14.58 -10.02 -13.81
CA VAL A 13 -14.56 -10.32 -12.36
C VAL A 13 -13.17 -10.04 -11.75
N THR A 14 -12.13 -10.05 -12.59
CA THR A 14 -10.74 -9.79 -12.21
C THR A 14 -10.37 -8.30 -12.11
N GLU A 15 -11.26 -7.38 -12.48
CA GLU A 15 -10.97 -5.95 -12.49
C GLU A 15 -11.59 -5.21 -11.29
N GLY A 16 -10.78 -4.36 -10.65
CA GLY A 16 -11.24 -3.44 -9.60
C GLY A 16 -11.52 -4.08 -8.23
N GLY A 17 -12.37 -3.42 -7.44
CA GLY A 17 -12.66 -3.80 -6.05
C GLY A 17 -13.43 -5.11 -5.87
N ARG A 18 -14.05 -5.65 -6.93
CA ARG A 18 -14.79 -6.93 -6.88
C ARG A 18 -13.84 -8.12 -6.74
N ALA A 19 -12.67 -8.08 -7.38
CA ALA A 19 -11.67 -9.12 -7.27
C ALA A 19 -11.23 -9.35 -5.81
N LEU A 20 -11.21 -8.31 -4.98
CA LEU A 20 -10.86 -8.42 -3.56
C LEU A 20 -11.88 -9.24 -2.76
N GLN A 21 -13.16 -9.23 -3.16
CA GLN A 21 -14.20 -9.97 -2.47
C GLN A 21 -14.08 -11.49 -2.69
N PHE A 22 -13.49 -11.89 -3.82
CA PHE A 22 -13.31 -13.29 -4.21
C PHE A 22 -11.87 -13.80 -4.03
N PHE A 23 -10.98 -13.00 -3.42
CA PHE A 23 -9.59 -13.37 -3.26
C PHE A 23 -9.42 -14.45 -2.19
N THR A 24 -9.19 -15.70 -2.58
CA THR A 24 -9.01 -16.87 -1.69
C THR A 24 -7.53 -17.21 -1.47
N ASP A 25 -7.26 -18.25 -0.67
CA ASP A 25 -5.92 -18.84 -0.46
C ASP A 25 -4.83 -17.84 0.00
N ARG A 26 -5.23 -16.92 0.87
CA ARG A 26 -4.39 -15.79 1.35
C ARG A 26 -3.94 -15.93 2.79
N TYR A 27 -4.29 -17.03 3.45
CA TYR A 27 -4.22 -17.16 4.91
C TYR A 27 -2.78 -17.18 5.43
N GLU A 28 -1.90 -17.94 4.78
CA GLU A 28 -0.47 -18.01 5.12
C GLU A 28 0.19 -16.62 5.00
N PHE A 29 -0.03 -15.92 3.88
CA PHE A 29 0.52 -14.58 3.66
C PHE A 29 -0.06 -13.54 4.63
N THR A 30 -1.34 -13.66 4.97
CA THR A 30 -1.98 -12.79 5.96
C THR A 30 -1.36 -13.01 7.34
N ARG A 31 -1.06 -14.27 7.71
CA ARG A 31 -0.35 -14.59 8.95
C ARG A 31 1.05 -13.99 8.96
N LEU A 32 1.84 -14.21 7.91
CA LEU A 32 3.20 -13.66 7.80
C LEU A 32 3.19 -12.13 7.97
N PHE A 33 2.27 -11.45 7.27
CA PHE A 33 2.09 -10.02 7.39
C PHE A 33 1.67 -9.59 8.81
N ALA A 34 0.68 -10.27 9.39
CA ALA A 34 0.20 -9.96 10.74
C ALA A 34 1.26 -10.14 11.81
N ILE A 35 2.09 -11.19 11.70
CA ILE A 35 3.23 -11.43 12.59
C ILE A 35 4.23 -10.28 12.49
N ALA A 36 4.64 -9.91 11.26
CA ALA A 36 5.59 -8.82 11.06
C ALA A 36 5.07 -7.49 11.64
N LEU A 37 3.77 -7.23 11.48
CA LEU A 37 3.10 -6.03 11.97
C LEU A 37 2.98 -6.00 13.49
N ASN A 38 2.73 -7.16 14.11
CA ASN A 38 2.36 -7.25 15.52
C ASN A 38 3.50 -7.69 16.47
N GLN A 39 4.67 -8.04 15.92
CA GLN A 39 5.87 -8.30 16.71
C GLN A 39 6.25 -7.09 17.58
N ASP A 40 6.66 -7.39 18.81
CA ASP A 40 7.12 -6.42 19.80
C ASP A 40 8.41 -6.95 20.45
N PRO A 41 9.57 -6.29 20.26
CA PRO A 41 9.76 -5.03 19.53
C PRO A 41 9.53 -5.17 18.00
N PRO A 42 9.13 -4.08 17.31
CA PRO A 42 8.93 -4.11 15.87
C PRO A 42 10.25 -4.39 15.14
N ARG A 43 10.25 -5.35 14.23
CA ARG A 43 11.42 -5.66 13.41
C ARG A 43 11.44 -4.78 12.16
N GLN A 44 12.62 -4.24 11.83
CA GLN A 44 12.86 -3.53 10.57
C GLN A 44 13.04 -4.54 9.44
N GLN A 45 11.94 -5.18 9.02
CA GLN A 45 11.93 -6.19 7.97
C GLN A 45 11.18 -5.70 6.74
N ILE A 46 11.70 -6.04 5.57
CA ILE A 46 11.00 -5.86 4.29
C ILE A 46 10.45 -7.22 3.90
N LEU A 47 9.13 -7.30 3.71
CA LEU A 47 8.47 -8.50 3.20
C LEU A 47 8.44 -8.47 1.67
N PHE A 48 8.96 -9.52 1.06
CA PHE A 48 8.93 -9.72 -0.39
C PHE A 48 7.95 -10.84 -0.74
N PHE A 49 6.97 -10.55 -1.58
CA PHE A 49 6.09 -11.55 -2.17
C PHE A 49 6.51 -11.76 -3.63
N HIS A 50 7.07 -12.93 -3.93
CA HIS A 50 7.50 -13.31 -5.28
C HIS A 50 6.62 -14.42 -5.85
N GLY A 51 6.64 -14.57 -7.17
CA GLY A 51 5.87 -15.60 -7.88
C GLY A 51 5.52 -15.13 -9.28
N ASP A 52 5.02 -16.04 -10.11
CA ASP A 52 4.74 -15.76 -11.52
C ASP A 52 3.61 -14.73 -11.73
N GLY A 53 3.55 -14.19 -12.95
CA GLY A 53 2.49 -13.29 -13.37
C GLY A 53 1.11 -13.93 -13.21
N GLY A 54 0.11 -13.15 -12.79
CA GLY A 54 -1.26 -13.63 -12.64
C GLY A 54 -1.64 -14.21 -11.27
N ASN A 55 -0.69 -14.53 -10.38
CA ASN A 55 -0.97 -15.13 -9.06
C ASN A 55 -1.53 -14.18 -8.00
N GLY A 56 -2.12 -13.04 -8.38
CA GLY A 56 -2.82 -12.17 -7.44
C GLY A 56 -1.95 -11.37 -6.46
N LYS A 57 -0.63 -11.26 -6.62
CA LYS A 57 0.25 -10.49 -5.71
C LYS A 57 -0.21 -9.04 -5.46
N SER A 58 -0.57 -8.32 -6.53
CA SER A 58 -1.09 -6.96 -6.41
C SER A 58 -2.43 -6.91 -5.68
N LEU A 59 -3.23 -7.98 -5.81
CA LEU A 59 -4.50 -8.13 -5.12
C LEU A 59 -4.28 -8.43 -3.63
N LEU A 60 -3.31 -9.28 -3.30
CA LEU A 60 -2.85 -9.54 -1.93
C LEU A 60 -2.43 -8.24 -1.24
N LEU A 61 -1.58 -7.41 -1.86
CA LEU A 61 -1.14 -6.15 -1.26
C LEU A 61 -2.30 -5.17 -1.03
N LYS A 62 -3.27 -5.11 -1.97
CA LYS A 62 -4.50 -4.32 -1.78
C LYS A 62 -5.35 -4.87 -0.63
N PHE A 63 -5.49 -6.19 -0.53
CA PHE A 63 -6.21 -6.87 0.54
C PHE A 63 -5.58 -6.59 1.90
N LEU A 64 -4.27 -6.82 2.04
CA LEU A 64 -3.53 -6.60 3.29
C LEU A 64 -3.66 -5.15 3.75
N ARG A 65 -3.51 -4.18 2.83
CA ARG A 65 -3.68 -2.76 3.14
C ARG A 65 -5.08 -2.44 3.66
N GLN A 66 -6.12 -2.94 3.01
CA GLN A 66 -7.50 -2.58 3.33
C GLN A 66 -8.07 -3.33 4.55
N ARG A 67 -7.63 -4.57 4.78
CA ARG A 67 -8.26 -5.47 5.77
C ARG A 67 -7.35 -5.83 6.94
N CYS A 68 -6.04 -5.73 6.78
CA CYS A 68 -5.08 -6.32 7.71
C CYS A 68 -4.08 -5.33 8.32
N CYS A 69 -4.07 -4.04 7.93
CA CYS A 69 -3.27 -2.98 8.57
C CYS A 69 -3.83 -2.61 9.95
N LYS A 70 -3.82 -3.58 10.87
CA LYS A 70 -4.38 -3.51 12.22
C LYS A 70 -3.33 -3.95 13.25
N ARG A 71 -2.98 -3.04 14.16
CA ARG A 71 -2.16 -3.33 15.33
C ARG A 71 -3.06 -3.80 16.47
N LEU A 72 -2.78 -4.97 17.00
CA LEU A 72 -3.44 -5.51 18.19
C LEU A 72 -2.62 -5.13 19.42
N SER A 73 -3.31 -5.01 20.56
CA SER A 73 -2.64 -4.91 21.85
C SER A 73 -1.81 -6.17 22.14
N ARG A 74 -0.79 -6.05 23.00
CA ARG A 74 0.10 -7.17 23.31
C ARG A 74 -0.64 -8.37 23.88
N SER A 75 -1.60 -8.16 24.79
CA SER A 75 -2.41 -9.22 25.39
C SER A 75 -3.28 -9.93 24.34
N LEU A 76 -3.94 -9.17 23.47
CA LEU A 76 -4.78 -9.73 22.43
C LEU A 76 -3.95 -10.50 21.40
N TRP A 77 -2.82 -9.95 20.97
CA TRP A 77 -1.91 -10.61 20.05
C TRP A 77 -1.40 -11.95 20.60
N GLN A 78 -1.01 -11.99 21.88
CA GLN A 78 -0.57 -13.23 22.54
C GLN A 78 -1.63 -14.33 22.54
N GLN A 79 -2.91 -13.97 22.66
CA GLN A 79 -4.02 -14.92 22.64
C GLN A 79 -4.32 -15.47 21.24
N VAL A 80 -4.10 -14.68 20.18
CA VAL A 80 -4.54 -15.04 18.83
C VAL A 80 -3.42 -15.57 17.94
N GLN A 81 -2.16 -15.24 18.21
CA GLN A 81 -1.02 -15.65 17.37
C GLN A 81 -0.84 -17.17 17.24
N GLY A 82 -1.32 -17.94 18.23
CA GLY A 82 -1.24 -19.40 18.24
C GLY A 82 -2.31 -20.11 17.41
N ARG A 83 -3.29 -19.36 16.85
CA ARG A 83 -4.36 -19.92 16.02
C ARG A 83 -3.83 -20.43 14.67
N SER A 84 -4.63 -21.25 14.00
CA SER A 84 -4.39 -21.66 12.61
C SER A 84 -4.34 -20.43 11.69
N ASP A 85 -3.75 -20.59 10.51
CA ASP A 85 -3.61 -19.51 9.53
C ASP A 85 -4.97 -18.94 9.12
N ALA A 86 -5.94 -19.82 8.85
CA ALA A 86 -7.29 -19.44 8.48
C ALA A 86 -8.02 -18.70 9.62
N ASP A 87 -7.93 -19.22 10.85
CA ASP A 87 -8.60 -18.61 12.00
C ASP A 87 -8.01 -17.25 12.35
N LEU A 88 -6.68 -17.11 12.27
CA LEU A 88 -6.00 -15.84 12.51
C LEU A 88 -6.37 -14.81 11.43
N ALA A 89 -6.32 -15.19 10.16
CA ALA A 89 -6.65 -14.30 9.05
C ALA A 89 -8.11 -13.84 9.12
N ASN A 90 -9.04 -14.76 9.35
CA ASN A 90 -10.46 -14.46 9.50
C ASN A 90 -10.73 -13.58 10.72
N TYR A 91 -10.02 -13.82 11.83
CA TYR A 91 -10.13 -12.98 13.02
C TYR A 91 -9.67 -11.55 12.73
N ILE A 92 -8.47 -11.36 12.18
CA ILE A 92 -7.91 -10.04 11.87
C ILE A 92 -8.82 -9.29 10.89
N GLU A 93 -9.33 -9.96 9.86
CA GLU A 93 -10.21 -9.33 8.88
C GLU A 93 -11.49 -8.78 9.52
N LYS A 94 -12.08 -9.53 10.45
CA LYS A 94 -13.36 -9.20 11.12
C LYS A 94 -13.24 -8.24 12.31
N LEU A 95 -12.02 -7.99 12.81
CA LEU A 95 -11.77 -7.02 13.89
C LEU A 95 -12.37 -5.66 13.57
N GLN A 96 -13.12 -5.11 14.52
CA GLN A 96 -13.71 -3.80 14.43
C GLN A 96 -12.68 -2.70 14.76
N PRO A 97 -12.86 -1.45 14.27
CA PRO A 97 -11.93 -0.35 14.52
C PRO A 97 -11.72 0.03 15.99
N ASN A 98 -12.61 -0.38 16.90
CA ASN A 98 -12.48 -0.16 18.34
C ASN A 98 -11.69 -1.28 19.05
N GLU A 99 -11.44 -2.41 18.38
CA GLU A 99 -10.71 -3.56 18.94
C GLU A 99 -9.22 -3.56 18.55
N CYS A 100 -8.83 -2.66 17.64
CA CYS A 100 -7.47 -2.58 17.11
C CYS A 100 -7.10 -1.13 16.77
N GLU A 101 -5.81 -0.87 16.68
CA GLU A 101 -5.30 0.40 16.19
C GLU A 101 -4.97 0.28 14.70
N GLY A 102 -5.62 1.10 13.86
CA GLY A 102 -5.32 1.12 12.43
C GLY A 102 -3.92 1.66 12.17
N ILE A 103 -3.21 1.09 11.20
CA ILE A 103 -1.85 1.52 10.84
C ILE A 103 -1.88 2.28 9.51
N PRO A 104 -1.33 3.52 9.45
CA PRO A 104 -1.24 4.26 8.20
C PRO A 104 -0.43 3.49 7.15
N ALA A 105 -0.98 3.37 5.95
CA ALA A 105 -0.37 2.57 4.89
C ALA A 105 -0.58 3.22 3.51
N ALA A 106 0.42 3.10 2.66
CA ALA A 106 0.38 3.59 1.28
C ALA A 106 0.68 2.46 0.29
N LEU A 107 0.00 2.48 -0.86
CA LEU A 107 0.27 1.58 -1.97
C LEU A 107 0.92 2.38 -3.10
N LEU A 108 2.06 1.90 -3.59
CA LEU A 108 2.70 2.41 -4.81
C LEU A 108 2.59 1.34 -5.89
N ASP A 109 2.01 1.70 -7.02
CA ASP A 109 1.91 0.83 -8.19
C ASP A 109 2.92 1.28 -9.24
N PHE A 110 4.04 0.57 -9.36
CA PHE A 110 5.08 0.88 -10.35
C PHE A 110 4.67 0.56 -11.80
N GLY A 111 3.54 -0.10 -12.04
CA GLY A 111 2.97 -0.30 -13.38
C GLY A 111 2.08 0.86 -13.85
N MET A 112 1.77 1.82 -12.97
CA MET A 112 0.90 2.96 -13.27
C MET A 112 1.50 3.87 -14.36
N GLN A 113 0.68 4.29 -15.33
CA GLN A 113 1.12 5.30 -16.30
C GLN A 113 1.40 6.65 -15.61
N PRO A 114 2.55 7.28 -15.84
CA PRO A 114 2.92 8.52 -15.17
C PRO A 114 2.04 9.68 -15.63
N ILE A 115 1.36 10.35 -14.69
CA ILE A 115 0.53 11.54 -14.95
C ILE A 115 0.93 12.67 -14.02
N GLY A 116 1.49 13.74 -14.58
CA GLY A 116 1.91 14.93 -13.80
C GLY A 116 2.94 14.57 -12.73
N ASN A 117 2.62 14.81 -11.45
CA ASN A 117 3.46 14.43 -10.31
C ASN A 117 3.20 13.01 -9.78
N ASN A 118 2.21 12.28 -10.34
CA ASN A 118 1.92 10.89 -9.98
C ASN A 118 2.79 9.97 -10.86
N GLN A 119 4.05 9.83 -10.47
CA GLN A 119 5.03 9.02 -11.19
C GLN A 119 5.77 8.10 -10.22
N PRO A 120 5.20 6.93 -9.88
CA PRO A 120 5.79 6.04 -8.89
C PRO A 120 7.18 5.51 -9.32
N GLN A 121 7.46 5.43 -10.63
CA GLN A 121 8.76 5.00 -11.14
C GLN A 121 9.84 6.08 -11.03
N HIS A 122 9.45 7.36 -10.97
CA HIS A 122 10.42 8.45 -10.90
C HIS A 122 10.95 8.59 -9.46
N PRO A 123 12.28 8.55 -9.20
CA PRO A 123 12.81 8.51 -7.84
C PRO A 123 12.32 9.64 -6.91
N PHE A 124 12.28 10.87 -7.42
CA PHE A 124 11.74 12.01 -6.67
C PHE A 124 10.21 11.98 -6.51
N TYR A 125 9.46 11.92 -7.61
CA TYR A 125 8.01 12.00 -7.58
C TYR A 125 7.34 10.78 -6.93
N GLY A 126 7.94 9.59 -7.04
CA GLY A 126 7.48 8.38 -6.35
C GLY A 126 7.58 8.50 -4.83
N LEU A 127 8.69 9.03 -4.30
CA LEU A 127 8.82 9.31 -2.87
C LEU A 127 7.86 10.43 -2.42
N LEU A 128 7.66 11.45 -3.24
CA LEU A 128 6.72 12.53 -2.93
C LEU A 128 5.28 12.00 -2.86
N MET A 129 4.92 11.12 -3.79
CA MET A 129 3.63 10.42 -3.82
C MET A 129 3.49 9.50 -2.59
N LEU A 130 4.52 8.75 -2.22
CA LEU A 130 4.52 7.92 -1.01
C LEU A 130 4.24 8.75 0.24
N ARG A 131 5.00 9.84 0.43
CA ARG A 131 4.84 10.76 1.56
C ARG A 131 3.44 11.35 1.61
N ARG A 132 2.88 11.80 0.47
CA ARG A 132 1.52 12.34 0.41
C ARG A 132 0.48 11.29 0.81
N ASN A 133 0.50 10.13 0.17
CA ASN A 133 -0.48 9.07 0.41
C ASN A 133 -0.42 8.55 1.86
N LEU A 134 0.78 8.47 2.43
CA LEU A 134 0.95 8.07 3.83
C LEU A 134 0.45 9.14 4.81
N ALA A 135 0.66 10.43 4.50
CA ALA A 135 0.14 11.53 5.31
C ALA A 135 -1.40 11.59 5.28
N GLU A 136 -2.01 11.36 4.11
CA GLU A 136 -3.47 11.26 3.96
C GLU A 136 -4.03 10.09 4.79
N SER A 137 -3.46 8.89 4.63
CA SER A 137 -3.86 7.70 5.42
C SER A 137 -3.68 7.91 6.92
N ALA A 138 -2.61 8.60 7.34
CA ALA A 138 -2.39 8.95 8.74
C ALA A 138 -3.45 9.92 9.27
N ALA A 139 -3.80 10.95 8.50
CA ALA A 139 -4.81 11.93 8.90
C ALA A 139 -6.19 11.28 9.10
N GLU A 140 -6.60 10.36 8.21
CA GLU A 140 -7.84 9.59 8.34
C GLU A 140 -7.88 8.79 9.63
N LEU A 141 -6.74 8.21 10.03
CA LEU A 141 -6.56 7.46 11.28
C LEU A 141 -6.21 8.35 12.49
N ARG A 142 -6.25 9.68 12.35
CA ARG A 142 -5.93 10.68 13.38
C ARG A 142 -4.49 10.65 13.89
N TYR A 143 -3.58 10.06 13.13
CA TYR A 143 -2.14 10.16 13.35
C TYR A 143 -1.61 11.52 12.88
N ARG A 144 -0.53 11.97 13.51
CA ARG A 144 0.21 13.19 13.12
C ARG A 144 1.61 12.83 12.67
N LEU A 145 1.72 12.25 11.48
CA LEU A 145 3.03 11.99 10.87
C LEU A 145 3.64 13.28 10.34
N ARG A 146 4.91 13.51 10.69
CA ARG A 146 5.70 14.66 10.21
C ARG A 146 6.98 14.14 9.57
N PHE A 147 7.36 14.76 8.47
CA PHE A 147 8.54 14.38 7.70
C PHE A 147 9.50 15.57 7.48
N PRO A 148 9.91 16.30 8.54
CA PRO A 148 10.60 17.58 8.39
C PRO A 148 11.90 17.47 7.58
N LEU A 149 12.70 16.42 7.80
CA LEU A 149 13.94 16.19 7.05
C LEU A 149 13.67 15.90 5.56
N TYR A 150 12.64 15.12 5.27
CA TYR A 150 12.24 14.80 3.91
C TYR A 150 11.67 16.02 3.18
N ASP A 151 10.80 16.79 3.85
CA ASP A 151 10.19 18.00 3.32
C ASP A 151 11.28 19.04 3.00
N PHE A 152 12.27 19.21 3.89
CA PHE A 152 13.46 20.02 3.63
C PHE A 152 14.25 19.53 2.41
N ALA A 153 14.52 18.22 2.33
CA ALA A 153 15.24 17.64 1.20
C ALA A 153 14.51 17.88 -0.15
N CYS A 154 13.18 17.85 -0.15
CA CYS A 154 12.39 18.15 -1.33
C CYS A 154 12.53 19.59 -1.79
N ILE A 155 12.42 20.56 -0.85
CA ILE A 155 12.60 21.98 -1.13
C ILE A 155 14.01 22.23 -1.70
N TRP A 156 15.03 21.66 -1.06
CA TRP A 156 16.42 21.80 -1.50
C TRP A 156 16.66 21.23 -2.90
N TYR A 157 16.09 20.07 -3.20
CA TYR A 157 16.17 19.45 -4.53
C TYR A 157 15.57 20.34 -5.61
N LEU A 158 14.38 20.90 -5.37
CA LEU A 158 13.70 21.81 -6.30
C LEU A 158 14.51 23.09 -6.52
N HIS A 159 15.04 23.69 -5.45
CA HIS A 159 15.90 24.88 -5.52
C HIS A 159 17.15 24.64 -6.39
N LYS A 160 17.83 23.50 -6.20
CA LYS A 160 18.99 23.12 -7.04
C LYS A 160 18.61 22.90 -8.50
N LYS A 161 17.48 22.24 -8.77
CA LYS A 161 17.00 21.97 -10.13
C LYS A 161 16.69 23.27 -10.88
N GLU A 162 16.05 24.23 -10.22
CA GLU A 162 15.73 25.52 -10.80
C GLU A 162 16.99 26.36 -11.08
N SER A 163 17.92 26.38 -10.12
CA SER A 163 19.22 27.06 -10.28
C SER A 163 20.01 26.55 -11.49
N ARG A 164 19.98 25.23 -11.75
CA ARG A 164 20.61 24.62 -12.94
C ARG A 164 19.92 25.03 -14.24
N ARG A 165 18.58 25.06 -14.28
CA ARG A 165 17.81 25.51 -15.45
C ARG A 165 18.10 26.97 -15.80
N ARG A 166 18.21 27.85 -14.80
CA ARG A 166 18.55 29.27 -15.00
C ARG A 166 19.96 29.46 -15.58
N LYS A 167 20.94 28.65 -15.13
CA LYS A 167 22.31 28.68 -15.67
C LYS A 167 22.38 28.20 -17.12
N SER A 168 21.72 27.09 -17.45
CA SER A 168 21.66 26.58 -18.83
C SER A 168 21.04 27.61 -19.79
N LYS A 169 19.97 28.30 -19.41
CA LYS A 169 19.40 29.39 -20.24
C LYS A 169 20.31 30.61 -20.43
N ARG A 170 21.27 30.84 -19.52
CA ARG A 170 22.25 31.95 -19.65
C ARG A 170 23.45 31.60 -20.52
N CYS A 171 23.79 30.32 -20.65
CA CYS A 171 24.89 29.86 -21.53
C CYS A 171 24.50 29.76 -23.01
N PHE A 172 23.22 29.91 -23.35
CA PHE A 172 22.70 29.90 -24.73
C PHE A 172 22.27 31.31 -25.19
N ARG A 173 22.91 32.37 -24.68
CA ARG A 173 22.75 33.75 -25.15
C ARG A 173 24.12 34.35 -25.47
#